data_AF-A0A5N4CN60-F1
#
_entry.id   AF-A0A5N4CN60-F1
#
_cell.length_a   1.000
_cell.length_b   1.000
_cell.length_c   1.000
_cell.angle_alpha   90.00
_cell.angle_beta   90.00
_cell.angle_gamma   90.00
#
_symmetry.space_group_name_H-M   'P 1'
#
loop_
_entity.id
_entity.type
_entity.pdbx_description
1 polymer ?
#
loop_
_entity_poly.entity_id
_entity_poly.type
_entity_poly.pdbx_seq_one_letter_code
_entity_poly.pdbx_strand_id
1 'polypeptide(L)'
;MLPHKTKRGQAAPDCPKVSDGILPLYDKKRRMVVPVALKVVRLKPTRKFAYLGRRAQEKQQLTRLRKQAKKNREGKADKSAEVPKTHGLLV
;
A
#
# COMPACT_ATOMS: atom_id res chain seq x y z
N MET A 1 -4.22 -14.35 14.32
CA MET A 1 -4.01 -14.70 12.89
C MET A 1 -4.97 -15.81 12.54
N LEU A 2 -5.69 -15.71 11.42
CA LEU A 2 -6.78 -16.63 11.08
C LEU A 2 -6.33 -17.63 10.00
N PRO A 3 -6.81 -18.90 10.05
CA PRO A 3 -6.45 -19.93 9.07
C PRO A 3 -7.19 -19.75 7.73
N HIS A 4 -6.76 -18.76 6.95
CA HIS A 4 -7.42 -18.25 5.72
C HIS A 4 -7.57 -19.25 4.56
N LYS A 5 -7.00 -20.46 4.66
CA LYS A 5 -7.13 -21.50 3.64
C LYS A 5 -8.36 -22.40 3.83
N THR A 6 -8.84 -22.52 5.07
CA THR A 6 -10.04 -23.32 5.37
C THR A 6 -11.30 -22.59 4.90
N LYS A 7 -12.38 -23.32 4.56
CA LYS A 7 -13.67 -22.69 4.19
C LYS A 7 -14.13 -21.65 5.23
N ARG A 8 -14.04 -21.99 6.53
CA ARG A 8 -14.33 -21.08 7.64
C ARG A 8 -13.38 -19.88 7.67
N GLY A 9 -12.09 -20.11 7.44
CA GLY A 9 -11.09 -19.04 7.46
C GLY A 9 -11.12 -18.13 6.24
N GLN A 10 -11.72 -18.55 5.13
CA GLN A 10 -11.96 -17.71 3.96
C GLN A 10 -13.08 -16.69 4.21
N ALA A 11 -14.08 -17.03 5.05
CA ALA A 11 -15.15 -16.10 5.44
C ALA A 11 -14.77 -15.17 6.61
N ALA A 12 -13.68 -15.47 7.31
CA ALA A 12 -13.25 -14.70 8.49
C ALA A 12 -12.72 -13.27 8.20
N PRO A 13 -12.05 -12.97 7.05
CA PRO A 13 -11.60 -11.62 6.71
C PRO A 13 -12.74 -10.62 6.49
N ASP A 14 -13.93 -11.09 6.12
CA ASP A 14 -15.09 -10.23 5.85
C ASP A 14 -15.74 -9.69 7.14
N CYS A 15 -15.48 -10.34 8.27
CA CYS A 15 -16.01 -9.95 9.57
C CYS A 15 -15.41 -8.63 10.11
N PRO A 16 -14.08 -8.47 10.20
CA PRO A 16 -13.47 -7.22 10.65
C PRO A 16 -13.55 -6.12 9.58
N LYS A 17 -14.06 -4.95 9.96
CA LYS A 17 -14.04 -3.75 9.11
C LYS A 17 -12.83 -2.89 9.50
N VAL A 18 -11.86 -2.76 8.59
CA VAL A 18 -10.64 -1.97 8.81
C VAL A 18 -10.64 -0.78 7.87
N SER A 19 -10.51 0.43 8.43
CA SER A 19 -10.38 1.68 7.69
C SER A 19 -9.18 2.47 8.18
N ASP A 20 -8.51 3.18 7.28
CA ASP A 20 -7.48 4.14 7.64
C ASP A 20 -8.16 5.43 8.12
N GLY A 21 -8.08 5.68 9.43
CA GLY A 21 -8.86 6.73 10.08
C GLY A 21 -10.29 6.30 10.39
N ILE A 22 -11.07 7.25 10.91
CA ILE A 22 -12.46 6.99 11.32
C ILE A 22 -13.40 7.41 10.21
N LEU A 23 -14.12 6.43 9.67
CA LEU A 23 -15.18 6.70 8.71
C LEU A 23 -16.33 7.45 9.42
N PRO A 24 -17.01 8.43 8.77
CA PRO A 24 -18.05 9.25 9.40
C PRO A 24 -19.15 8.46 10.12
N LEU A 25 -19.47 7.25 9.64
CA LEU A 25 -20.44 6.34 10.24
C LEU A 25 -20.07 5.89 11.68
N TYR A 26 -18.79 5.92 12.04
CA TYR A 26 -18.29 5.44 13.34
C TYR A 26 -17.76 6.56 14.24
N ASP A 27 -17.86 7.83 13.82
CA ASP A 27 -17.25 8.93 14.57
C ASP A 27 -17.92 9.15 15.94
N LYS A 28 -19.24 9.02 16.00
CA LYS A 28 -20.04 9.14 17.23
C LYS A 28 -19.99 7.89 18.12
N LYS A 29 -19.41 6.78 17.65
CA LYS A 29 -19.35 5.52 18.41
C LYS A 29 -18.13 5.52 19.33
N ARG A 30 -18.31 5.08 20.57
CA ARG A 30 -17.21 5.00 21.56
C ARG A 30 -16.14 4.03 21.09
N ARG A 31 -14.89 4.49 21.08
CA ARG A 31 -13.72 3.68 20.71
C ARG A 31 -13.21 2.93 21.93
N MET A 32 -13.28 1.61 21.88
CA MET A 32 -12.71 0.76 22.93
C MET A 32 -11.23 0.51 22.66
N VAL A 33 -10.43 0.62 23.71
CA VAL A 33 -8.98 0.39 23.66
C VAL A 33 -8.69 -0.98 24.27
N VAL A 34 -8.00 -1.84 23.52
CA VAL A 34 -7.51 -3.12 24.03
C VAL A 34 -6.14 -2.88 24.69
N PRO A 35 -6.00 -3.00 26.03
CA PRO A 35 -4.75 -2.63 26.72
C PRO A 35 -3.55 -3.44 26.25
N VAL A 36 -3.80 -4.70 25.88
CA VAL A 36 -2.80 -5.60 25.34
C VAL A 36 -2.27 -5.15 23.97
N ALA A 37 -2.97 -4.31 23.22
CA ALA A 37 -2.46 -3.80 21.95
C ALA A 37 -1.67 -2.49 22.12
N LEU A 38 -1.64 -1.90 23.33
CA LEU A 38 -1.05 -0.60 23.55
C LEU A 38 0.47 -0.63 23.54
N LYS A 39 1.06 0.18 22.65
CA LYS A 39 2.51 0.38 22.57
C LYS A 39 3.10 0.88 23.89
N VAL A 40 2.46 1.85 24.55
CA VAL A 40 2.98 2.47 25.79
C VAL A 40 3.12 1.47 26.92
N VAL A 41 2.23 0.46 26.96
CA VAL A 41 2.24 -0.60 27.96
C VAL A 41 3.27 -1.68 27.61
N ARG A 42 3.37 -2.05 26.33
CA ARG A 42 4.17 -3.20 25.90
C ARG A 42 5.62 -2.90 25.50
N LEU A 43 5.95 -1.66 25.12
CA LEU A 43 7.27 -1.31 24.59
C LEU A 43 8.02 -0.39 25.55
N LYS A 44 9.30 -0.73 25.84
CA LYS A 44 10.19 0.15 26.61
C LYS A 44 10.42 1.49 25.87
N PRO A 45 10.47 2.63 26.57
CA PRO A 45 10.62 3.95 25.95
C PRO A 45 11.84 4.10 25.03
N THR A 46 12.94 3.40 25.34
CA THR A 46 14.20 3.49 24.60
C THR A 46 14.22 2.69 23.29
N ARG A 47 13.20 1.86 23.03
CA ARG A 47 13.15 1.03 21.82
C ARG A 47 12.54 1.79 20.64
N LYS A 48 13.25 1.77 19.51
CA LYS A 48 12.79 2.34 18.23
C LYS A 48 11.54 1.61 17.73
N PHE A 49 10.62 2.35 17.13
CA PHE A 49 9.39 1.84 16.53
C PHE A 49 9.07 2.63 15.26
N ALA A 50 8.17 2.13 14.42
CA ALA A 50 7.77 2.80 13.18
C ALA A 50 6.25 2.94 13.11
N TYR A 51 5.78 4.08 12.61
CA TYR A 51 4.38 4.29 12.26
C TYR A 51 4.08 3.68 10.89
N LEU A 52 3.00 2.90 10.80
CA LEU A 52 2.60 2.24 9.56
C LEU A 52 2.32 3.26 8.44
N GLY A 53 1.64 4.38 8.76
CA GLY A 53 1.34 5.44 7.80
C GLY A 53 2.58 6.04 7.13
N ARG A 54 3.66 6.27 7.90
CA ARG A 54 4.95 6.74 7.36
C ARG A 54 5.53 5.75 6.36
N ARG A 55 5.52 4.45 6.69
CA ARG A 55 6.02 3.40 5.78
C ARG A 55 5.15 3.24 4.53
N ALA A 56 3.84 3.38 4.66
CA ALA A 56 2.93 3.27 3.52
C ALA A 56 3.18 4.39 2.49
N GLN A 57 3.38 5.63 2.96
CA GLN A 57 3.70 6.77 2.11
C GLN A 57 5.01 6.57 1.34
N GLU A 58 6.07 6.11 2.01
CA GLU A 58 7.36 5.81 1.37
C GLU A 58 7.21 4.78 0.25
N LYS A 59 6.47 3.69 0.51
CA LYS A 59 6.19 2.67 -0.52
C LYS A 59 5.39 3.23 -1.68
N GLN A 60 4.38 4.07 -1.41
CA GLN A 60 3.57 4.68 -2.45
C GLN A 60 4.42 5.54 -3.39
N GLN A 61 5.33 6.36 -2.84
CA GLN A 61 6.24 7.17 -3.66
C GLN A 61 7.14 6.30 -4.55
N LEU A 62 7.70 5.22 -3.99
CA LEU A 62 8.51 4.28 -4.76
C LEU A 62 7.72 3.65 -5.92
N THR A 63 6.47 3.27 -5.68
CA THR A 63 5.61 2.71 -6.76
C THR A 63 5.30 3.74 -7.84
N ARG A 64 5.13 5.02 -7.50
CA ARG A 64 4.90 6.11 -8.46
C ARG A 64 6.11 6.34 -9.35
N LEU A 65 7.31 6.45 -8.75
CA LEU A 65 8.56 6.62 -9.48
C LEU A 65 8.83 5.45 -10.44
N ARG A 66 8.58 4.21 -10.00
CA ARG A 66 8.71 3.01 -10.86
C ARG A 66 7.76 3.04 -12.05
N LYS A 67 6.50 3.41 -11.84
CA LYS A 67 5.52 3.53 -12.94
C LYS A 67 5.94 4.61 -13.93
N GLN A 68 6.42 5.76 -13.45
CA GLN A 68 6.90 6.85 -14.29
C GLN A 68 8.15 6.46 -15.08
N ALA A 69 9.12 5.80 -14.45
CA ALA A 69 10.32 5.31 -15.13
C ALA A 69 10.00 4.29 -16.23
N LYS A 70 9.04 3.39 -16.00
CA LYS A 70 8.55 2.43 -17.02
C LYS A 70 7.91 3.17 -18.20
N LYS A 71 6.99 4.10 -17.95
CA LYS A 71 6.35 4.92 -18.99
C LYS A 71 7.37 5.74 -19.79
N ASN A 72 8.38 6.31 -19.13
CA ASN A 72 9.43 7.06 -19.78
C ASN A 72 10.34 6.17 -20.64
N ARG A 73 10.51 4.88 -20.28
CA ARG A 73 11.26 3.90 -21.09
C ARG A 73 10.48 3.48 -22.32
N GLU A 74 9.19 3.21 -22.17
CA GLU A 74 8.27 2.88 -23.28
C GLU A 74 8.18 4.04 -24.27
N GLY A 75 7.88 5.25 -23.79
CA GLY A 75 7.81 6.43 -24.66
C GLY A 75 9.14 6.84 -25.31
N LYS A 76 10.29 6.37 -24.79
CA LYS A 76 11.59 6.50 -25.48
C LYS A 76 11.77 5.44 -26.56
N ALA A 77 11.36 4.20 -26.29
CA ALA A 77 11.39 3.11 -27.27
C ALA A 77 10.49 3.42 -28.47
N ASP A 78 9.26 3.90 -28.22
CA ASP A 78 8.29 4.26 -29.27
C ASP A 78 8.84 5.37 -30.19
N LYS A 79 9.39 6.44 -29.61
CA LYS A 79 10.02 7.54 -30.36
C LYS A 79 11.23 7.07 -31.17
N SER A 80 12.07 6.20 -30.59
CA SER A 80 13.23 5.66 -31.31
C SER A 80 12.84 4.71 -32.44
N ALA A 81 11.65 4.11 -32.39
CA ALA A 81 11.12 3.26 -33.45
C ALA A 81 10.44 4.06 -34.57
N GLU A 82 9.91 5.26 -34.30
CA GLU A 82 9.31 6.14 -35.32
C GLU A 82 10.34 6.76 -36.28
N VAL A 83 11.49 7.22 -35.78
CA VAL A 83 12.53 7.86 -36.60
C VAL A 83 12.98 7.00 -37.79
N PRO A 84 13.40 5.73 -37.62
CA PRO A 84 13.78 4.89 -38.76
C PRO A 84 12.60 4.54 -39.68
N LYS A 85 11.35 4.49 -39.18
CA LYS A 85 10.16 4.32 -40.01
C LYS A 85 9.92 5.54 -40.92
N THR A 86 10.15 6.75 -40.42
CA THR A 86 10.02 7.98 -41.24
C THR A 86 11.10 8.11 -42.32
N HIS A 87 12.26 7.51 -42.10
CA HIS A 87 13.37 7.50 -43.07
C HIS A 87 13.37 6.25 -43.98
N GLY A 88 12.35 5.40 -43.92
CA GLY A 88 12.23 4.20 -44.77
C GLY A 88 13.27 3.11 -44.48
N LEU A 89 13.94 3.16 -43.31
CA LEU A 89 14.99 2.22 -42.90
C LEU A 89 14.42 0.96 -42.22
N LEU A 90 13.14 0.97 -41.87
CA LEU A 90 12.42 -0.15 -41.26
C LEU A 90 11.03 -0.25 -41.90
N VAL A 91 10.72 -1.38 -42.55
CA VAL A 91 9.38 -1.70 -43.10
C VAL A 91 8.44 -2.12 -41.99
#